data_AF-A0ABD4KY81-F1
#
_entry.id   AF-A0ABD4KY81-F1
#
_cell.length_a   1.000
_cell.length_b   1.000
_cell.length_c   1.000
_cell.angle_alpha   90.00
_cell.angle_beta   90.00
_cell.angle_gamma   90.00
#
_symmetry.space_group_name_H-M   'P 1'
#
loop_
_entity.id
_entity.type
_entity.pdbx_description
1 polymer ?
#
loop_
_entity_poly.entity_id
_entity_poly.type
_entity_poly.pdbx_seq_one_letter_code
_entity_poly.pdbx_strand_id
1 'polypeptide(L)'
;AYERSIDPSDVCFFVVWPDDKKTPLTYTSRTLLGQMETASLAYDASGQPIKSATAEALAQGNPHQVDICRVPFGASHVECCFSVSFSCELRKPYKCNSSSVKQTLVQLIELYEMKIGWTELATRYLINICNGAWLWENTRKAYCWNIELAPWPWNGNKVKFEDI
;
A
#
# COMPACT_ATOMS: atom_id res chain seq x y z
N ALA A 1 24.83 3.11 -6.52
CA ALA A 1 23.37 3.06 -6.78
C ALA A 1 22.99 1.67 -7.24
N TYR A 2 21.81 1.21 -6.85
CA TYR A 2 21.20 -0.07 -7.24
C TYR A 2 19.81 0.20 -7.79
N GLU A 3 19.35 -0.68 -8.66
CA GLU A 3 17.95 -0.74 -9.07
C GLU A 3 17.17 -1.63 -8.11
N ARG A 4 15.84 -1.45 -8.07
CA ARG A 4 14.96 -2.27 -7.25
C ARG A 4 14.88 -3.69 -7.82
N SER A 5 14.83 -4.68 -6.93
CA SER A 5 14.67 -6.10 -7.27
C SER A 5 13.24 -6.61 -7.08
N ILE A 6 12.37 -5.81 -6.48
CA ILE A 6 10.94 -6.09 -6.32
C ILE A 6 10.20 -4.92 -6.94
N ASP A 7 9.41 -5.21 -7.96
CA ASP A 7 8.70 -4.21 -8.74
C ASP A 7 7.19 -4.51 -8.74
N PRO A 8 6.42 -3.96 -7.79
CA PRO A 8 4.97 -4.04 -7.79
C PRO A 8 4.36 -2.97 -8.71
N SER A 9 3.31 -3.34 -9.44
CA SER A 9 2.44 -2.41 -10.15
C SER A 9 1.43 -1.76 -9.19
N ASP A 10 0.71 -0.77 -9.71
CA ASP A 10 -0.44 -0.20 -9.02
C ASP A 10 -1.53 -1.26 -8.78
N VAL A 11 -2.26 -1.09 -7.67
CA VAL A 11 -3.43 -1.90 -7.33
C VAL A 11 -4.67 -1.28 -7.96
N CYS A 12 -5.25 -1.97 -8.93
CA CYS A 12 -6.49 -1.58 -9.57
C CYS A 12 -7.69 -2.14 -8.79
N PHE A 13 -8.65 -1.26 -8.46
CA PHE A 13 -9.86 -1.63 -7.72
C PHE A 13 -11.05 -1.79 -8.66
N PHE A 14 -11.72 -2.94 -8.56
CA PHE A 14 -12.94 -3.27 -9.28
C PHE A 14 -14.06 -3.60 -8.31
N VAL A 15 -15.27 -3.27 -8.71
CA VAL A 15 -16.50 -3.72 -8.07
C VAL A 15 -17.00 -4.92 -8.85
N VAL A 16 -17.27 -6.01 -8.15
CA VAL A 16 -17.91 -7.21 -8.71
C VAL A 16 -19.38 -7.19 -8.34
N TRP A 17 -20.24 -7.32 -9.34
CA TRP A 17 -21.69 -7.34 -9.21
C TRP A 17 -22.23 -8.77 -9.08
N PRO A 18 -23.49 -8.97 -8.63
CA PRO A 18 -24.08 -10.30 -8.50
C PRO A 18 -24.21 -11.10 -9.81
N ASP A 19 -24.13 -10.44 -10.96
CA ASP A 19 -24.13 -11.05 -12.30
C ASP A 19 -22.71 -11.31 -12.84
N ASP A 20 -21.70 -11.35 -11.96
CA ASP A 20 -20.27 -11.51 -12.26
C ASP A 20 -19.65 -10.44 -13.17
N LYS A 21 -20.37 -9.36 -13.47
CA LYS A 21 -19.78 -8.21 -14.16
C LYS A 21 -18.84 -7.46 -13.23
N LYS A 22 -17.77 -6.94 -13.84
CA LYS A 22 -16.75 -6.14 -13.15
C LYS A 22 -16.75 -4.73 -13.70
N THR A 23 -16.75 -3.74 -12.82
CA THR A 23 -16.64 -2.32 -13.19
C THR A 23 -15.57 -1.63 -12.36
N PRO A 24 -14.79 -0.68 -12.89
CA PRO A 24 -13.82 0.08 -12.11
C PRO A 24 -14.49 0.78 -10.92
N LEU A 25 -13.83 0.76 -9.75
CA LEU A 25 -14.31 1.49 -8.58
C LEU A 25 -14.06 3.00 -8.77
N THR A 26 -15.12 3.80 -8.64
CA THR A 26 -15.07 5.26 -8.82
C THR A 26 -15.17 5.99 -7.48
N TYR A 27 -14.49 7.14 -7.37
CA TYR A 27 -14.63 8.05 -6.23
C TYR A 27 -15.49 9.28 -6.57
N THR A 28 -15.81 10.09 -5.56
CA THR A 28 -16.51 11.36 -5.74
C THR A 28 -15.93 12.41 -4.81
N SER A 29 -15.58 13.58 -5.36
CA SER A 29 -15.20 14.75 -4.57
C SER A 29 -16.43 15.37 -3.89
N ARG A 30 -16.32 15.66 -2.60
CA ARG A 30 -17.41 16.23 -1.79
C ARG A 30 -16.87 17.28 -0.83
N THR A 31 -17.67 18.33 -0.62
CA THR A 31 -17.41 19.33 0.42
C THR A 31 -18.13 18.94 1.70
N LEU A 32 -17.43 19.00 2.82
CA LEU A 32 -17.93 18.76 4.17
C LEU A 32 -17.66 19.98 5.05
N LEU A 33 -18.46 20.16 6.08
CA LEU A 33 -18.31 21.25 7.05
C LEU A 33 -17.77 20.63 8.35
N GLY A 34 -16.49 20.85 8.63
CA GLY A 34 -15.84 20.43 9.87
C GLY A 34 -15.98 21.48 10.98
N GLN A 35 -15.47 21.15 12.16
CA GLN A 35 -15.32 22.09 13.27
C GLN A 35 -13.89 22.65 13.31
N MET A 36 -13.68 23.73 14.07
CA MET A 36 -12.35 24.29 14.32
C MET A 36 -11.59 23.44 15.36
N GLU A 37 -11.07 22.29 14.95
CA GLU A 37 -10.42 21.32 15.86
C GLU A 37 -8.89 21.50 15.96
N THR A 38 -8.30 22.36 15.14
CA THR A 38 -6.85 22.59 15.14
C THR A 38 -6.40 23.35 16.38
N ALA A 39 -5.47 22.78 17.16
CA ALA A 39 -4.97 23.39 18.39
C ALA A 39 -4.45 24.83 18.22
N SER A 40 -3.76 25.13 17.10
CA SER A 40 -3.23 26.46 16.81
C SER A 40 -4.29 27.53 16.51
N LEU A 41 -5.55 27.13 16.31
CA LEU A 41 -6.67 28.07 16.19
C LEU A 41 -7.12 28.58 17.56
N ALA A 42 -6.90 27.81 18.62
CA ALA A 42 -7.27 28.16 19.98
C ALA A 42 -6.07 28.67 20.80
N TYR A 43 -4.87 28.16 20.56
CA TYR A 43 -3.68 28.42 21.38
C TYR A 43 -2.50 28.94 20.56
N ASP A 44 -1.75 29.88 21.15
CA ASP A 44 -0.48 30.34 20.59
C ASP A 44 0.68 29.35 20.87
N ALA A 45 1.89 29.66 20.38
CA ALA A 45 3.07 28.82 20.55
C ALA A 45 3.48 28.63 22.04
N SER A 46 3.01 29.48 22.94
CA SER A 46 3.23 29.36 24.39
C SER A 46 2.12 28.58 25.10
N GLY A 47 1.11 28.11 24.36
CA GLY A 47 -0.04 27.38 24.88
C GLY A 47 -1.10 28.28 25.53
N GLN A 48 -1.04 29.60 25.33
CA GLN A 48 -2.04 30.52 25.86
C GLN A 48 -3.20 30.70 24.88
N PRO A 49 -4.45 30.81 25.35
CA PRO A 49 -5.60 31.05 24.48
C PRO A 49 -5.45 32.36 23.69
N ILE A 50 -5.68 32.29 22.38
CA ILE A 50 -5.65 33.47 21.51
C ILE A 50 -6.90 34.32 21.78
N LYS A 51 -6.74 35.63 22.00
CA LYS A 51 -7.86 36.52 22.37
C LYS A 51 -9.01 36.54 21.36
N SER A 52 -8.73 36.35 20.07
CA SER A 52 -9.74 36.31 19.00
C SER A 52 -10.44 34.95 18.86
N ALA A 53 -9.92 33.89 19.50
CA ALA A 53 -10.52 32.56 19.50
C ALA A 53 -11.64 32.48 20.54
N THR A 54 -12.69 33.27 20.33
CA THR A 54 -13.89 33.25 21.19
C THR A 54 -14.67 31.96 20.99
N ALA A 55 -15.53 31.61 21.94
CA ALA A 55 -16.42 30.44 21.82
C ALA A 55 -17.28 30.49 20.54
N GLU A 56 -17.77 31.69 20.17
CA GLU A 56 -18.53 31.89 18.94
C GLU A 56 -17.68 31.71 17.69
N ALA A 57 -16.43 32.21 17.67
CA ALA A 57 -15.52 32.07 16.54
C ALA A 57 -15.11 30.61 16.31
N LEU A 58 -14.83 29.86 17.38
CA LEU A 58 -14.48 28.43 17.30
C LEU A 58 -15.69 27.53 16.97
N ALA A 59 -16.91 27.98 17.25
CA ALA A 59 -18.13 27.26 16.90
C ALA A 59 -18.53 27.42 15.42
N GLN A 60 -17.86 28.29 14.65
CA GLN A 60 -18.13 28.44 13.22
C GLN A 60 -17.67 27.21 12.43
N GLY A 61 -18.43 26.85 11.41
CA GLY A 61 -18.10 25.74 10.53
C GLY A 61 -16.89 26.02 9.65
N ASN A 62 -16.05 25.01 9.45
CA ASN A 62 -14.85 25.04 8.63
C ASN A 62 -15.03 24.17 7.38
N PRO A 63 -15.31 24.74 6.19
CA PRO A 63 -15.57 23.96 4.99
C PRO A 63 -14.29 23.35 4.42
N HIS A 64 -14.32 22.04 4.13
CA HIS A 64 -13.24 21.27 3.55
C HIS A 64 -13.73 20.47 2.34
N GLN A 65 -12.88 20.29 1.34
CA GLN A 65 -13.16 19.43 0.21
C GLN A 65 -12.31 18.16 0.32
N VAL A 66 -12.95 17.00 0.14
CA VAL A 66 -12.29 15.69 0.21
C VAL A 66 -12.77 14.78 -0.90
N ASP A 67 -11.94 13.81 -1.27
CA ASP A 67 -12.32 12.74 -2.17
C ASP A 67 -12.77 11.51 -1.38
N ILE A 68 -13.95 10.99 -1.71
CA ILE A 68 -14.54 9.84 -1.03
C ILE A 68 -14.76 8.72 -2.04
N CYS A 69 -14.13 7.59 -1.77
CA CYS A 69 -14.36 6.34 -2.47
C CYS A 69 -15.16 5.39 -1.57
N ARG A 70 -16.20 4.76 -2.11
CA ARG A 70 -17.03 3.80 -1.36
C ARG A 70 -17.54 2.70 -2.28
N VAL A 71 -17.77 1.52 -1.71
CA VAL A 71 -18.43 0.42 -2.41
C VAL A 71 -19.86 0.85 -2.79
N PRO A 72 -20.28 0.69 -4.05
CA PRO A 72 -21.64 1.04 -4.46
C PRO A 72 -22.64 0.04 -3.89
N PHE A 73 -23.87 0.51 -3.68
CA PHE A 73 -24.94 -0.33 -3.16
C PHE A 73 -25.28 -1.46 -4.14
N GLY A 74 -25.46 -2.68 -3.62
CA GLY A 74 -25.79 -3.87 -4.42
C GLY A 74 -24.58 -4.61 -5.01
N ALA A 75 -23.35 -4.15 -4.74
CA ALA A 75 -22.14 -4.89 -5.07
C ALA A 75 -22.00 -6.17 -4.24
N SER A 76 -21.41 -7.21 -4.84
CA SER A 76 -21.08 -8.47 -4.16
C SER A 76 -19.81 -8.32 -3.33
N HIS A 77 -18.73 -7.85 -3.96
CA HIS A 77 -17.43 -7.63 -3.32
C HIS A 77 -16.55 -6.66 -4.13
N VAL A 78 -15.42 -6.27 -3.55
CA VAL A 78 -14.36 -5.52 -4.22
C VAL A 78 -13.25 -6.47 -4.59
N GLU A 79 -12.75 -6.37 -5.82
CA GLU A 79 -11.61 -7.13 -6.31
C GLU A 79 -10.44 -6.16 -6.54
N CYS A 80 -9.28 -6.52 -6.01
CA CYS A 80 -8.06 -5.73 -6.12
C CYS A 80 -7.03 -6.52 -6.91
N CYS A 81 -6.55 -5.97 -8.02
CA CYS A 81 -5.62 -6.65 -8.91
C CYS A 81 -4.32 -5.86 -9.05
N PHE A 82 -3.19 -6.53 -8.91
CA PHE A 82 -1.87 -5.99 -9.22
C PHE A 82 -0.94 -7.11 -9.67
N SER A 83 0.23 -6.72 -10.18
CA SER A 83 1.31 -7.64 -10.54
C SER A 83 2.58 -7.26 -9.79
N VAL A 84 3.44 -8.25 -9.53
CA VAL A 84 4.76 -8.00 -8.93
C VAL A 84 5.81 -8.84 -9.63
N SER A 85 6.93 -8.20 -9.96
CA SER A 85 8.09 -8.86 -10.56
C SER A 85 9.25 -8.92 -9.57
N PHE A 86 9.88 -10.09 -9.47
CA PHE A 86 11.11 -10.29 -8.71
C PHE A 86 12.27 -10.45 -9.69
N SER A 87 13.26 -9.57 -9.61
CA SER A 87 14.44 -9.53 -10.47
C SER A 87 15.74 -9.62 -9.65
N CYS A 88 16.85 -9.89 -10.33
CA CYS A 88 18.16 -10.09 -9.68
C CYS A 88 19.05 -8.83 -9.74
N GLU A 89 18.46 -7.63 -9.76
CA GLU A 89 19.23 -6.37 -9.89
C GLU A 89 20.17 -6.10 -8.70
N LEU A 90 19.89 -6.70 -7.54
CA LEU A 90 20.76 -6.61 -6.36
C LEU A 90 22.16 -7.21 -6.60
N ARG A 91 22.35 -8.08 -7.61
CA ARG A 91 23.61 -8.80 -7.87
C ARG A 91 24.78 -7.88 -8.19
N LYS A 92 24.52 -6.72 -8.79
CA LYS A 92 25.56 -5.77 -9.20
C LYS A 92 25.05 -4.34 -9.03
N PRO A 93 25.92 -3.40 -8.59
CA PRO A 93 25.51 -2.00 -8.54
C PRO A 93 25.28 -1.48 -9.96
N TYR A 94 24.15 -0.82 -10.17
CA TYR A 94 23.84 -0.09 -11.40
C TYR A 94 24.91 0.95 -11.73
N LYS A 95 25.33 1.73 -10.71
CA LYS A 95 26.41 2.70 -10.83
C LYS A 95 27.29 2.67 -9.59
N CYS A 96 28.60 2.59 -9.79
CA CYS A 96 29.60 2.63 -8.73
C CYS A 96 30.85 3.36 -9.22
N ASN A 97 31.32 4.36 -8.45
CA ASN A 97 32.47 5.18 -8.83
C ASN A 97 33.81 4.55 -8.43
N SER A 98 33.80 3.47 -7.64
CA SER A 98 35.02 2.79 -7.16
C SER A 98 34.96 1.30 -7.54
N SER A 99 36.00 0.81 -8.21
CA SER A 99 36.08 -0.59 -8.62
C SER A 99 36.25 -1.54 -7.43
N SER A 100 37.03 -1.14 -6.42
CA SER A 100 37.26 -1.94 -5.22
C SER A 100 35.96 -2.13 -4.44
N VAL A 101 35.18 -1.06 -4.24
CA VAL A 101 33.87 -1.14 -3.57
C VAL A 101 32.91 -2.01 -4.36
N LYS A 102 32.87 -1.88 -5.70
CA LYS A 102 32.03 -2.74 -6.55
C LYS A 102 32.38 -4.21 -6.36
N GLN A 103 33.66 -4.57 -6.37
CA GLN A 103 34.12 -5.95 -6.16
C GLN A 103 33.74 -6.46 -4.76
N THR A 104 33.97 -5.66 -3.72
CA THR A 104 33.58 -6.00 -2.34
C THR A 104 32.08 -6.29 -2.24
N LEU A 105 31.22 -5.46 -2.85
CA LEU A 105 29.77 -5.64 -2.79
C LEU A 105 29.30 -6.90 -3.52
N VAL A 106 29.83 -7.17 -4.72
CA VAL A 106 29.51 -8.40 -5.47
C VAL A 106 29.93 -9.64 -4.68
N GLN A 107 31.16 -9.63 -4.15
CA GLN A 107 31.66 -10.74 -3.34
C GLN A 107 30.83 -10.94 -2.07
N LEU A 108 30.37 -9.87 -1.42
CA LEU A 108 29.51 -9.95 -0.25
C LEU A 108 28.17 -10.64 -0.57
N ILE A 109 27.56 -10.32 -1.71
CA ILE A 109 26.29 -10.93 -2.14
C ILE A 109 26.49 -12.42 -2.45
N GLU A 110 27.58 -12.78 -3.15
CA GLU A 110 27.93 -14.17 -3.41
C GLU A 110 28.15 -14.96 -2.11
N LEU A 111 28.86 -14.37 -1.14
CA LEU A 111 29.05 -14.98 0.18
C LEU A 111 27.73 -15.16 0.93
N TYR A 112 26.83 -14.17 0.89
CA TYR A 112 25.51 -14.28 1.51
C TYR A 112 24.70 -15.43 0.90
N GLU A 113 24.66 -15.52 -0.43
CA GLU A 113 23.96 -16.60 -1.11
C GLU A 113 24.53 -17.98 -0.76
N MET A 114 25.85 -18.13 -0.75
CA MET A 114 26.47 -19.43 -0.45
C MET A 114 26.36 -19.84 1.02
N LYS A 115 26.40 -18.90 1.96
CA LYS A 115 26.47 -19.19 3.40
C LYS A 115 25.11 -19.24 4.07
N ILE A 116 24.15 -18.44 3.61
CA ILE A 116 22.84 -18.25 4.27
C ILE A 116 21.70 -18.59 3.31
N GLY A 117 21.79 -18.12 2.06
CA GLY A 117 20.75 -18.29 1.05
C GLY A 117 19.57 -17.31 1.21
N TRP A 118 18.59 -17.42 0.31
CA TRP A 118 17.52 -16.42 0.16
C TRP A 118 16.19 -16.81 0.83
N THR A 119 16.10 -18.00 1.42
CA THR A 119 14.84 -18.57 1.92
C THR A 119 14.12 -17.64 2.89
N GLU A 120 14.85 -17.04 3.84
CA GLU A 120 14.27 -16.14 4.84
C GLU A 120 13.65 -14.89 4.20
N LEU A 121 14.37 -14.24 3.29
CA LEU A 121 13.90 -13.03 2.62
C LEU A 121 12.72 -13.35 1.69
N ALA A 122 12.83 -14.41 0.89
CA ALA A 122 11.76 -14.85 0.00
C ALA A 122 10.48 -15.17 0.77
N THR A 123 10.61 -15.87 1.90
CA THR A 123 9.47 -16.22 2.77
C THR A 123 8.80 -14.97 3.34
N ARG A 124 9.56 -14.02 3.88
CA ARG A 124 8.99 -12.78 4.45
C ARG A 124 8.26 -11.94 3.42
N TYR A 125 8.84 -11.79 2.22
CA TYR A 125 8.18 -11.03 1.16
C TYR A 125 6.91 -11.73 0.67
N LEU A 126 6.96 -13.04 0.48
CA LEU A 126 5.81 -13.79 -0.02
C LEU A 126 4.68 -13.85 1.02
N ILE A 127 4.98 -13.98 2.32
CA ILE A 127 3.96 -13.94 3.39
C ILE A 127 3.17 -12.64 3.35
N ASN A 128 3.84 -11.49 3.19
CA ASN A 128 3.17 -10.19 3.14
C ASN A 128 2.34 -9.98 1.86
N ILE A 129 2.69 -10.68 0.78
CA ILE A 129 1.85 -10.72 -0.43
C ILE A 129 0.63 -11.59 -0.19
N CYS A 130 0.84 -12.78 0.38
CA CYS A 130 -0.21 -13.78 0.58
C CYS A 130 -1.20 -13.38 1.67
N ASN A 131 -0.81 -12.59 2.68
CA ASN A 131 -1.70 -12.17 3.76
C ASN A 131 -2.49 -10.88 3.45
N GLY A 132 -2.23 -10.23 2.31
CA GLY A 132 -2.94 -9.02 1.92
C GLY A 132 -2.43 -7.75 2.60
N ALA A 133 -1.21 -7.72 3.15
CA ALA A 133 -0.65 -6.49 3.74
C ALA A 133 -0.64 -5.30 2.77
N TRP A 134 -0.58 -5.56 1.46
CA TRP A 134 -0.67 -4.57 0.39
C TRP A 134 -2.05 -3.90 0.24
N LEU A 135 -3.09 -4.43 0.89
CA LEU A 135 -4.42 -3.80 0.97
C LEU A 135 -4.51 -2.70 2.04
N TRP A 136 -3.49 -2.58 2.90
CA TRP A 136 -3.42 -1.60 3.99
C TRP A 136 -4.70 -1.60 4.85
N GLU A 137 -5.37 -0.45 5.01
CA GLU A 137 -6.53 -0.29 5.89
C GLU A 137 -7.79 -1.03 5.41
N ASN A 138 -7.81 -1.54 4.17
CA ASN A 138 -9.00 -2.20 3.62
C ASN A 138 -9.29 -3.56 4.26
N THR A 139 -8.33 -4.17 4.96
CA THR A 139 -8.53 -5.45 5.67
C THR A 139 -9.17 -5.27 7.05
N ARG A 140 -8.91 -4.14 7.72
CA ARG A 140 -9.19 -3.94 9.15
C ARG A 140 -10.67 -4.07 9.55
N LYS A 141 -11.58 -3.76 8.63
CA LYS A 141 -13.04 -3.81 8.85
C LYS A 141 -13.75 -4.62 7.75
N ALA A 142 -13.02 -5.47 7.04
CA ALA A 142 -13.59 -6.40 6.09
C ALA A 142 -14.21 -7.60 6.82
N TYR A 143 -15.19 -8.26 6.20
CA TYR A 143 -15.73 -9.51 6.72
C TYR A 143 -14.76 -10.69 6.51
N CYS A 144 -14.20 -10.78 5.30
CA CYS A 144 -13.14 -11.70 4.93
C CYS A 144 -12.43 -11.19 3.65
N TRP A 145 -11.28 -11.75 3.32
CA TRP A 145 -10.63 -11.57 2.01
C TRP A 145 -9.91 -12.84 1.57
N ASN A 146 -9.89 -13.06 0.25
CA ASN A 146 -9.23 -14.19 -0.38
C ASN A 146 -8.14 -13.67 -1.31
N ILE A 147 -7.01 -14.37 -1.38
CA ILE A 147 -5.89 -14.01 -2.26
C ILE A 147 -5.62 -15.14 -3.25
N GLU A 148 -5.60 -14.77 -4.53
CA GLU A 148 -5.29 -15.67 -5.64
C GLU A 148 -4.01 -15.21 -6.33
N LEU A 149 -3.02 -16.08 -6.41
CA LEU A 149 -1.75 -15.85 -7.07
C LEU A 149 -1.66 -16.69 -8.35
N ALA A 150 -1.24 -16.04 -9.43
CA ALA A 150 -0.89 -16.69 -10.70
C ALA A 150 0.60 -16.43 -11.01
N PRO A 151 1.52 -17.27 -10.50
CA PRO A 151 2.95 -17.09 -10.73
C PRO A 151 3.35 -17.30 -12.19
N TRP A 152 4.52 -16.80 -12.58
CA TRP A 152 5.11 -17.06 -13.89
C TRP A 152 6.64 -17.19 -13.78
N PRO A 153 7.28 -18.21 -14.39
CA PRO A 153 6.69 -19.34 -15.11
C PRO A 153 6.03 -20.35 -14.15
N TRP A 154 4.85 -20.87 -14.51
CA TRP A 154 4.09 -21.81 -13.68
C TRP A 154 3.21 -22.74 -14.54
N ASN A 155 3.26 -24.05 -14.27
CA ASN A 155 2.52 -25.07 -15.01
C ASN A 155 1.33 -25.66 -14.23
N GLY A 156 1.12 -25.20 -12.99
CA GLY A 156 0.03 -25.67 -12.13
C GLY A 156 -1.19 -24.75 -12.17
N ASN A 157 -2.18 -25.09 -11.35
CA ASN A 157 -3.32 -24.21 -11.08
C ASN A 157 -2.88 -22.98 -10.27
N LYS A 158 -3.70 -21.93 -10.30
CA LYS A 158 -3.50 -20.74 -9.46
C LYS A 158 -3.52 -21.13 -7.98
N VAL A 159 -2.68 -20.47 -7.20
CA VAL A 159 -2.55 -20.70 -5.76
C VAL A 159 -3.56 -19.80 -5.05
N LYS A 160 -4.36 -20.35 -4.14
CA LYS A 160 -5.40 -19.63 -3.42
C LYS A 160 -5.19 -19.70 -1.92
N PHE A 161 -5.47 -18.59 -1.25
CA PHE A 161 -5.53 -18.44 0.19
C PHE A 161 -6.92 -17.90 0.53
N GLU A 162 -7.66 -18.63 1.36
CA GLU A 162 -9.06 -18.33 1.67
C GLU A 162 -9.21 -17.91 3.14
N ASP A 163 -10.12 -16.97 3.39
CA ASP A 163 -10.52 -16.48 4.72
C ASP A 163 -9.33 -16.17 5.65
N ILE A 164 -8.38 -15.37 5.14
CA ILE A 164 -7.26 -14.82 5.91
C ILE A 164 -7.76 -13.76 6.88
#